data_AF-A0A2G5HEV9-F1
#
_entry.id   AF-A0A2G5HEV9-F1
#
_cell.length_a   1.000
_cell.length_b   1.000
_cell.length_c   1.000
_cell.angle_alpha   90.00
_cell.angle_beta   90.00
_cell.angle_gamma   90.00
#
_symmetry.space_group_name_H-M   'P 1'
#
loop_
_entity.id
_entity.type
_entity.pdbx_description
1 polymer ?
#
loop_
_entity_poly.entity_id
_entity_poly.type
_entity_poly.pdbx_seq_one_letter_code
_entity_poly.pdbx_strand_id
1 'polypeptide(L)'
;MPWEDNDNDNYHHFQQQSRRHKRYLSYASRTLVPARYRKAYREHEEDLGSMGDLPAEEASTVAPATTMAEGKLSDDLKSLAIKLGTQGPHKTLPTPRLIQLLFNGVYILKTTAAIFVWEHPYYPQLYIPAAVLHSYFAARSADLQITPGENISHPENSKQILATQWTITVRSKKIDKVICFANQETLPEPAKPLAGLVKIDFASIDQWFEESTPIFVHPKDPFKRIDILQSTRHIVVKLPLSGPSETSTSTTKSETTAETEETESAYRIVADTFSSMHLYETGLPCRFYIPLARVDASVLRKSSTTTKCPYKGEASYYDVVIPSSSSPTSPNPSSSSDDEIVFEDIVWYYPTPLLESAKIENLVCFYNEKVRIEVDGEVLEQPVTPFSKGGAGGEDKLKLNRQIKQEDEGEEVLNMGSLGTPLAPLKEEKGLEG
;
A
#
# COMPACT_ATOMS: atom_id res chain seq x y z
N MET A 1 -15.42 -27.73 -37.30
CA MET A 1 -14.38 -27.97 -36.27
C MET A 1 -15.00 -27.61 -34.95
N PRO A 2 -15.13 -28.55 -34.00
CA PRO A 2 -15.77 -28.29 -32.73
C PRO A 2 -14.82 -27.52 -31.80
N TRP A 3 -15.41 -26.66 -30.98
CA TRP A 3 -14.77 -25.93 -29.89
C TRP A 3 -14.53 -26.92 -28.75
N GLU A 4 -13.29 -27.06 -28.30
CA GLU A 4 -12.95 -27.87 -27.13
C GLU A 4 -13.22 -27.07 -25.85
N ASP A 5 -13.97 -27.70 -24.94
CA ASP A 5 -14.28 -27.26 -23.59
C ASP A 5 -13.01 -27.12 -22.74
N ASN A 6 -12.79 -25.94 -22.17
CA ASN A 6 -11.82 -25.73 -21.08
C ASN A 6 -12.44 -24.91 -19.93
N ASP A 7 -13.68 -25.25 -19.56
CA ASP A 7 -14.50 -24.52 -18.58
C ASP A 7 -14.46 -25.09 -17.15
N ASN A 8 -13.62 -26.09 -16.87
CA ASN A 8 -13.63 -26.77 -15.57
C ASN A 8 -13.02 -25.92 -14.43
N ASP A 9 -12.07 -25.03 -14.73
CA ASP A 9 -11.45 -24.14 -13.74
C ASP A 9 -12.37 -22.98 -13.32
N ASN A 10 -13.19 -22.48 -14.25
CA ASN A 10 -14.18 -21.43 -13.96
C ASN A 10 -15.29 -21.95 -13.02
N TYR A 11 -15.73 -23.20 -13.20
CA TYR A 11 -16.80 -23.77 -12.39
C TYR A 11 -16.38 -24.01 -10.93
N HIS A 12 -15.15 -24.50 -10.71
CA HIS A 12 -14.59 -24.66 -9.36
C HIS A 12 -14.34 -23.31 -8.67
N HIS A 13 -13.91 -22.29 -9.42
CA HIS A 13 -13.74 -20.93 -8.90
C HIS A 13 -15.08 -20.32 -8.47
N PHE A 14 -16.13 -20.47 -9.28
CA PHE A 14 -17.47 -19.94 -8.98
C PHE A 14 -18.13 -20.67 -7.79
N GLN A 15 -17.95 -21.99 -7.69
CA GLN A 15 -18.39 -22.79 -6.54
C GLN A 15 -17.67 -22.37 -5.24
N GLN A 16 -16.37 -22.07 -5.30
CA GLN A 16 -15.64 -21.55 -4.14
C GLN A 16 -16.10 -20.13 -3.75
N GLN A 17 -16.29 -19.23 -4.71
CA GLN A 17 -16.82 -17.88 -4.44
C GLN A 17 -18.23 -17.93 -3.84
N SER A 18 -19.11 -18.79 -4.34
CA SER A 18 -20.47 -18.98 -3.83
C SER A 18 -20.51 -19.53 -2.39
N ARG A 19 -19.67 -20.54 -2.09
CA ARG A 19 -19.52 -21.07 -0.72
C ARG A 19 -18.92 -20.04 0.24
N ARG A 20 -18.01 -19.17 -0.24
CA ARG A 20 -17.42 -18.06 0.51
C ARG A 20 -18.42 -16.93 0.76
N HIS A 21 -19.27 -16.61 -0.21
CA HIS A 21 -20.35 -15.62 -0.08
C HIS A 21 -21.42 -16.07 0.93
N LYS A 22 -21.82 -17.36 0.91
CA LYS A 22 -22.75 -17.92 1.92
C LYS A 22 -22.18 -17.86 3.35
N ARG A 23 -20.86 -18.07 3.53
CA ARG A 23 -20.20 -17.92 4.84
C ARG A 23 -20.13 -16.46 5.29
N TYR A 24 -19.89 -15.52 4.38
CA TYR A 24 -19.90 -14.08 4.66
C TYR A 24 -21.30 -13.60 5.09
N LEU A 25 -22.36 -14.03 4.39
CA LEU A 25 -23.74 -13.70 4.75
C LEU A 25 -24.16 -14.32 6.10
N SER A 26 -23.73 -15.54 6.40
CA SER A 26 -23.94 -16.20 7.69
C SER A 26 -23.23 -15.50 8.85
N TYR A 27 -22.06 -14.92 8.59
CA TYR A 27 -21.33 -14.12 9.59
C TYR A 27 -21.98 -12.74 9.78
N ALA A 28 -22.27 -12.03 8.68
CA ALA A 28 -22.91 -10.72 8.70
C ALA A 28 -24.30 -10.73 9.38
N SER A 29 -25.09 -11.79 9.17
CA SER A 29 -26.42 -11.93 9.79
C SER A 29 -26.37 -12.14 11.31
N ARG A 30 -25.25 -12.64 11.84
CA ARG A 30 -25.07 -12.97 13.27
C ARG A 30 -24.44 -11.84 14.08
N THR A 31 -23.65 -10.96 13.49
CA THR A 31 -22.87 -9.96 14.26
C THR A 31 -23.10 -8.49 13.88
N LEU A 32 -23.71 -8.15 12.75
CA LEU A 32 -23.70 -6.74 12.25
C LEU A 32 -25.06 -6.16 11.82
N VAL A 33 -26.19 -6.84 12.06
CA VAL A 33 -27.52 -6.36 11.64
C VAL A 33 -28.34 -5.85 12.84
N PRO A 34 -28.68 -4.54 12.90
CA PRO A 34 -29.64 -4.01 13.87
C PRO A 34 -30.97 -4.76 13.81
N ALA A 35 -31.59 -5.02 14.97
CA ALA A 35 -32.76 -5.90 15.11
C ALA A 35 -33.92 -5.59 14.14
N ARG A 36 -34.06 -4.33 13.72
CA ARG A 36 -35.09 -3.86 12.76
C ARG A 36 -34.98 -4.43 11.34
N TYR A 37 -33.84 -4.97 10.93
CA TYR A 37 -33.64 -5.55 9.59
C TYR A 37 -33.69 -7.08 9.56
N ARG A 38 -33.89 -7.75 10.71
CA ARG A 38 -33.92 -9.23 10.79
C ARG A 38 -35.16 -9.89 10.17
N LYS A 39 -36.23 -9.12 9.92
CA LYS A 39 -37.48 -9.62 9.33
C LYS A 39 -37.35 -9.77 7.81
N ALA A 40 -36.81 -8.74 7.13
CA ALA A 40 -36.60 -8.73 5.68
C ALA A 40 -35.63 -9.82 5.17
N TYR A 41 -34.63 -10.20 5.97
CA TYR A 41 -33.71 -11.28 5.60
C TYR A 41 -34.29 -12.68 5.80
N ARG A 42 -35.26 -12.85 6.71
CA ARG A 42 -35.91 -14.14 6.97
C ARG A 42 -36.93 -14.48 5.88
N GLU A 43 -37.65 -13.46 5.41
CA GLU A 43 -38.59 -13.56 4.30
C GLU A 43 -37.85 -13.88 2.97
N HIS A 44 -36.59 -13.44 2.81
CA HIS A 44 -35.77 -13.74 1.64
C HIS A 44 -35.14 -15.15 1.63
N GLU A 45 -35.06 -15.83 2.80
CA GLU A 45 -34.66 -17.24 2.90
C GLU A 45 -35.81 -18.19 2.53
N GLU A 46 -37.06 -17.80 2.79
CA GLU A 46 -38.25 -18.59 2.45
C GLU A 46 -38.51 -18.63 0.93
N ASP A 47 -38.25 -17.54 0.21
CA ASP A 47 -38.39 -17.48 -1.26
C ASP A 47 -37.34 -18.31 -2.02
N LEU A 48 -36.19 -18.61 -1.41
CA LEU A 48 -35.17 -19.50 -1.99
C LEU A 48 -35.47 -20.99 -1.76
N GLY A 49 -36.50 -21.31 -0.97
CA GLY A 49 -36.93 -22.68 -0.66
C GLY A 49 -37.91 -23.30 -1.66
N SER A 50 -38.42 -22.56 -2.65
CA SER A 50 -39.43 -23.06 -3.61
C SER A 50 -38.79 -23.57 -4.91
N MET A 51 -38.01 -24.65 -4.84
CA MET A 51 -37.65 -25.42 -6.04
C MET A 51 -37.62 -26.93 -5.72
N GLY A 52 -38.81 -27.55 -5.75
CA GLY A 52 -39.08 -28.96 -6.05
C GLY A 52 -38.41 -30.06 -5.21
N ASP A 53 -39.20 -30.68 -4.32
CA ASP A 53 -38.89 -31.94 -3.64
C ASP A 53 -38.74 -33.14 -4.60
N LEU A 54 -37.73 -33.98 -4.34
CA LEU A 54 -37.68 -35.41 -4.74
C LEU A 54 -37.28 -36.26 -3.52
N PRO A 55 -37.80 -37.50 -3.39
CA PRO A 55 -38.07 -38.11 -2.09
C PRO A 55 -36.86 -38.72 -1.39
N ALA A 56 -36.92 -38.68 -0.06
CA ALA A 56 -35.94 -39.24 0.86
C ALA A 56 -36.09 -40.78 0.98
N GLU A 57 -35.05 -41.53 0.63
CA GLU A 57 -34.76 -42.83 1.23
C GLU A 57 -33.28 -42.93 1.65
N GLU A 58 -33.12 -43.33 2.91
CA GLU A 58 -31.93 -43.90 3.57
C GLU A 58 -30.57 -43.20 3.42
N ALA A 59 -30.36 -42.16 4.24
CA ALA A 59 -29.02 -41.71 4.61
C ALA A 59 -28.70 -42.11 6.07
N SER A 60 -27.96 -43.20 6.18
CA SER A 60 -27.31 -43.73 7.38
C SER A 60 -26.59 -42.64 8.19
N THR A 61 -26.81 -42.67 9.51
CA THR A 61 -26.14 -41.83 10.51
C THR A 61 -24.64 -42.10 10.55
N VAL A 62 -23.83 -41.19 10.01
CA VAL A 62 -22.42 -41.07 10.38
C VAL A 62 -22.10 -39.59 10.60
N ALA A 63 -22.01 -39.19 11.87
CA ALA A 63 -21.34 -37.96 12.25
C ALA A 63 -19.84 -38.06 11.89
N PRO A 64 -19.20 -37.07 11.26
CA PRO A 64 -17.76 -37.10 11.13
C PRO A 64 -17.15 -36.69 12.48
N ALA A 65 -16.58 -37.67 13.16
CA ALA A 65 -15.62 -37.46 14.23
C ALA A 65 -14.53 -36.50 13.72
N THR A 66 -14.34 -35.39 14.43
CA THR A 66 -13.18 -34.52 14.24
C THR A 66 -11.98 -35.22 14.86
N THR A 67 -11.31 -36.03 14.06
CA THR A 67 -10.00 -36.58 14.43
C THR A 67 -8.95 -35.52 14.13
N MET A 68 -8.20 -35.15 15.17
CA MET A 68 -7.01 -34.31 15.10
C MET A 68 -6.00 -34.96 14.14
N ALA A 69 -5.92 -34.48 12.90
CA ALA A 69 -4.87 -34.85 11.97
C ALA A 69 -3.73 -33.84 12.09
N GLU A 70 -2.55 -34.35 12.43
CA GLU A 70 -1.29 -33.60 12.44
C GLU A 70 -0.97 -33.06 11.04
N GLY A 71 -0.77 -31.75 10.94
CA GLY A 71 0.30 -31.09 10.17
C GLY A 71 0.54 -31.41 8.70
N LYS A 72 -0.41 -31.97 7.95
CA LYS A 72 -0.22 -32.22 6.52
C LYS A 72 -0.38 -30.92 5.73
N LEU A 73 0.67 -30.48 5.03
CA LEU A 73 0.61 -29.37 4.07
C LEU A 73 -0.55 -29.62 3.09
N SER A 74 -1.42 -28.63 2.88
CA SER A 74 -2.43 -28.76 1.84
C SER A 74 -1.72 -28.95 0.49
N ASP A 75 -2.11 -29.98 -0.28
CA ASP A 75 -1.49 -30.34 -1.56
C ASP A 75 -1.31 -29.14 -2.51
N ASP A 76 -2.17 -28.13 -2.37
CA ASP A 76 -2.14 -26.85 -3.08
C ASP A 76 -0.86 -26.02 -2.84
N LEU A 77 -0.42 -25.84 -1.58
CA LEU A 77 0.78 -25.05 -1.25
C LEU A 77 2.07 -25.74 -1.70
N LYS A 78 2.12 -27.07 -1.61
CA LYS A 78 3.26 -27.85 -2.11
C LYS A 78 3.36 -27.74 -3.63
N SER A 79 2.23 -27.88 -4.32
CA SER A 79 2.14 -27.71 -5.77
C SER A 79 2.53 -26.30 -6.20
N LEU A 80 2.09 -25.28 -5.46
CA LEU A 80 2.49 -23.89 -5.70
C LEU A 80 3.99 -23.67 -5.52
N ALA A 81 4.58 -24.19 -4.42
CA ALA A 81 6.01 -24.09 -4.17
C ALA A 81 6.83 -24.73 -5.29
N ILE A 82 6.40 -25.89 -5.79
CA ILE A 82 7.02 -26.56 -6.95
C ILE A 82 6.86 -25.71 -8.20
N LYS A 83 5.64 -25.23 -8.51
CA LYS A 83 5.37 -24.40 -9.69
C LYS A 83 6.26 -23.17 -9.70
N LEU A 84 6.22 -22.37 -8.63
CA LEU A 84 6.99 -21.12 -8.54
C LEU A 84 8.48 -21.38 -8.38
N GLY A 85 8.89 -22.45 -7.70
CA GLY A 85 10.29 -22.83 -7.54
C GLY A 85 10.94 -23.34 -8.83
N THR A 86 10.16 -23.83 -9.80
CA THR A 86 10.65 -24.32 -11.09
C THR A 86 10.47 -23.30 -12.21
N GLN A 87 9.32 -22.65 -12.27
CA GLN A 87 8.93 -21.75 -13.36
C GLN A 87 9.13 -20.27 -13.02
N GLY A 88 9.33 -19.94 -11.75
CA GLY A 88 9.37 -18.56 -11.27
C GLY A 88 7.99 -17.92 -11.09
N PRO A 89 7.94 -16.74 -10.45
CA PRO A 89 6.75 -15.89 -10.45
C PRO A 89 6.59 -15.19 -11.80
N HIS A 90 5.38 -14.74 -12.12
CA HIS A 90 5.14 -13.92 -13.30
C HIS A 90 5.78 -12.53 -13.18
N LYS A 91 5.70 -11.94 -12.00
CA LYS A 91 6.27 -10.63 -11.67
C LYS A 91 6.47 -10.51 -10.16
N THR A 92 7.47 -9.73 -9.74
CA THR A 92 7.61 -9.28 -8.36
C THR A 92 7.71 -7.75 -8.30
N LEU A 93 7.28 -7.15 -7.20
CA LEU A 93 7.37 -5.71 -6.96
C LEU A 93 7.48 -5.42 -5.46
N PRO A 94 8.57 -4.80 -4.98
CA PRO A 94 8.65 -4.30 -3.61
C PRO A 94 7.54 -3.27 -3.34
N THR A 95 6.98 -3.27 -2.13
CA THR A 95 5.96 -2.28 -1.76
C THR A 95 6.39 -1.46 -0.55
N PRO A 96 6.37 -0.12 -0.60
CA PRO A 96 6.65 0.73 0.56
C PRO A 96 5.47 0.79 1.54
N ARG A 97 4.36 0.11 1.19
CA ARG A 97 3.14 0.07 1.99
C ARG A 97 3.37 -0.72 3.27
N LEU A 98 2.83 -0.23 4.37
CA LEU A 98 2.90 -0.91 5.65
C LEU A 98 1.99 -2.13 5.67
N ILE A 99 2.58 -3.33 5.73
CA ILE A 99 1.85 -4.58 5.86
C ILE A 99 1.82 -5.02 7.33
N GLN A 100 0.62 -5.36 7.81
CA GLN A 100 0.42 -5.84 9.18
C GLN A 100 -0.42 -7.12 9.19
N LEU A 101 -0.04 -8.08 10.03
CA LEU A 101 -0.72 -9.36 10.17
C LEU A 101 -1.23 -9.50 11.60
N LEU A 102 -2.55 -9.60 11.77
CA LEU A 102 -3.19 -9.90 13.04
C LEU A 102 -3.49 -11.40 13.10
N PHE A 103 -3.02 -12.07 14.15
CA PHE A 103 -3.35 -13.46 14.41
C PHE A 103 -3.40 -13.74 15.91
N ASN A 104 -4.43 -14.47 16.35
CA ASN A 104 -4.67 -14.81 17.74
C ASN A 104 -4.68 -13.57 18.67
N GLY A 105 -5.24 -12.46 18.17
CA GLY A 105 -5.34 -11.18 18.88
C GLY A 105 -4.04 -10.40 19.05
N VAL A 106 -2.98 -10.75 18.31
CA VAL A 106 -1.68 -10.06 18.36
C VAL A 106 -1.20 -9.75 16.94
N TYR A 107 -0.55 -8.60 16.76
CA TYR A 107 0.17 -8.32 15.51
C TYR A 107 1.46 -9.13 15.47
N ILE A 108 1.49 -10.11 14.57
CA ILE A 108 2.63 -11.02 14.41
C ILE A 108 3.64 -10.53 13.38
N LEU A 109 3.29 -9.46 12.65
CA LEU A 109 4.20 -8.76 11.75
C LEU A 109 3.71 -7.32 11.55
N LYS A 110 4.64 -6.37 11.48
CA LYS A 110 4.46 -5.01 10.98
C LYS A 110 5.71 -4.65 10.18
N THR A 111 5.59 -4.45 8.86
CA THR A 111 6.75 -4.21 7.98
C THR A 111 6.39 -3.42 6.71
N THR A 112 7.35 -2.66 6.18
CA THR A 112 7.31 -2.02 4.86
C THR A 112 8.20 -2.73 3.83
N ALA A 113 8.73 -3.91 4.16
CA ALA A 113 9.63 -4.69 3.31
C ALA A 113 8.91 -5.85 2.58
N ALA A 114 7.58 -5.83 2.56
CA ALA A 114 6.81 -6.84 1.84
C ALA A 114 6.99 -6.71 0.32
N ILE A 115 6.74 -7.81 -0.38
CA ILE A 115 6.88 -7.91 -1.84
C ILE A 115 5.57 -8.41 -2.41
N PHE A 116 5.03 -7.70 -3.40
CA PHE A 116 3.97 -8.23 -4.25
C PHE A 116 4.55 -9.28 -5.19
N VAL A 117 3.95 -10.46 -5.21
CA VAL A 117 4.34 -11.57 -6.09
C VAL A 117 3.13 -12.00 -6.89
N TRP A 118 3.21 -11.91 -8.22
CA TRP A 118 2.20 -12.44 -9.11
C TRP A 118 2.47 -13.92 -9.36
N GLU A 119 1.75 -14.78 -8.64
CA GLU A 119 1.78 -16.25 -8.84
C GLU A 119 1.09 -16.67 -10.15
N HIS A 120 0.33 -15.73 -10.72
CA HIS A 120 -0.37 -15.76 -12.00
C HIS A 120 -0.59 -14.31 -12.49
N PRO A 121 -1.02 -14.07 -13.75
CA PRO A 121 -1.11 -12.72 -14.31
C PRO A 121 -2.18 -11.78 -13.72
N TYR A 122 -3.18 -12.30 -13.00
CA TYR A 122 -4.40 -11.52 -12.71
C TYR A 122 -4.32 -10.58 -11.50
N TYR A 123 -3.68 -11.01 -10.41
CA TYR A 123 -3.54 -10.25 -9.16
C TYR A 123 -2.31 -10.72 -8.36
N PRO A 124 -1.73 -9.85 -7.50
CA PRO A 124 -0.59 -10.20 -6.68
C PRO A 124 -1.00 -10.95 -5.39
N GLN A 125 0.01 -11.53 -4.75
CA GLN A 125 0.03 -12.04 -3.38
C GLN A 125 1.10 -11.29 -2.58
N LEU A 126 1.00 -11.27 -1.25
CA LEU A 126 2.02 -10.68 -0.38
C LEU A 126 3.00 -11.75 0.11
N TYR A 127 4.29 -11.48 -0.10
CA TYR A 127 5.40 -12.29 0.40
C TYR A 127 6.26 -11.44 1.32
N ILE A 128 6.81 -12.07 2.36
CA ILE A 128 7.59 -11.39 3.40
C ILE A 128 9.02 -11.95 3.39
N PRO A 129 10.06 -11.11 3.39
CA PRO A 129 11.43 -11.60 3.57
C PRO A 129 11.58 -12.36 4.89
N ALA A 130 12.15 -13.57 4.86
CA ALA A 130 12.36 -14.40 6.04
C ALA A 130 13.14 -13.68 7.14
N ALA A 131 14.16 -12.90 6.77
CA ALA A 131 14.96 -12.11 7.71
C ALA A 131 14.13 -11.09 8.49
N VAL A 132 13.14 -10.47 7.85
CA VAL A 132 12.22 -9.51 8.50
C VAL A 132 11.32 -10.23 9.50
N LEU A 133 10.76 -11.38 9.11
CA LEU A 133 9.90 -12.16 9.99
C LEU A 133 10.68 -12.67 11.22
N HIS A 134 11.89 -13.20 11.02
CA HIS A 134 12.77 -13.61 12.11
C HIS A 134 13.15 -12.46 13.04
N SER A 135 13.55 -11.31 12.49
CA SER A 135 13.93 -10.13 13.29
C SER A 135 12.76 -9.62 14.13
N TYR A 136 11.55 -9.62 13.54
CA TYR A 136 10.34 -9.21 14.24
C TYR A 136 9.99 -10.15 15.41
N PHE A 137 10.12 -11.46 15.19
CA PHE A 137 9.84 -12.48 16.21
C PHE A 137 10.87 -12.42 17.34
N ALA A 138 12.15 -12.28 17.01
CA ALA A 138 13.24 -12.16 18.00
C ALA A 138 13.02 -10.96 18.95
N ALA A 139 12.39 -9.89 18.48
CA ALA A 139 12.09 -8.72 19.29
C ALA A 139 10.85 -8.85 20.20
N ARG A 140 9.99 -9.87 20.02
CA ARG A 140 8.60 -9.86 20.57
C ARG A 140 8.14 -11.13 21.31
N SER A 141 8.98 -11.70 22.18
CA SER A 141 8.66 -12.78 23.16
C SER A 141 8.91 -14.22 22.67
N ALA A 142 9.01 -15.15 23.63
CA ALA A 142 9.02 -16.60 23.45
C ALA A 142 7.68 -17.16 22.90
N ASP A 143 6.61 -16.35 22.93
CA ASP A 143 5.27 -16.72 22.47
C ASP A 143 5.12 -16.75 20.94
N LEU A 144 6.11 -16.25 20.21
CA LEU A 144 6.16 -16.22 18.75
C LEU A 144 7.30 -17.13 18.28
N GLN A 145 6.94 -18.25 17.65
CA GLN A 145 7.92 -19.26 17.23
C GLN A 145 7.70 -19.65 15.77
N ILE A 146 8.81 -19.87 15.07
CA ILE A 146 8.82 -20.42 13.71
C ILE A 146 9.51 -21.77 13.78
N THR A 147 8.83 -22.82 13.35
CA THR A 147 9.36 -24.18 13.33
C THR A 147 9.44 -24.68 11.88
N PRO A 148 10.64 -24.95 11.36
CA PRO A 148 10.82 -25.59 10.06
C PRO A 148 10.25 -27.02 10.06
N GLY A 149 9.63 -27.42 8.96
CA GLY A 149 9.04 -28.73 8.72
C GLY A 149 9.63 -29.40 7.48
N GLU A 150 8.78 -29.98 6.64
CA GLU A 150 9.19 -30.74 5.45
C GLU A 150 9.84 -29.84 4.38
N ASN A 151 10.92 -30.33 3.76
CA ASN A 151 11.51 -29.71 2.58
C ASN A 151 10.74 -30.11 1.32
N ILE A 152 10.48 -29.13 0.46
CA ILE A 152 9.86 -29.28 -0.84
C ILE A 152 10.98 -29.22 -1.88
N SER A 153 11.36 -30.39 -2.40
CA SER A 153 12.43 -30.50 -3.40
C SER A 153 11.92 -30.41 -4.83
N HIS A 154 12.84 -30.13 -5.77
CA HIS A 154 12.59 -30.18 -7.20
C HIS A 154 12.14 -31.59 -7.62
N PRO A 155 11.07 -31.74 -8.45
CA PRO A 155 10.55 -33.05 -8.84
C PRO A 155 11.58 -33.96 -9.51
N GLU A 156 12.44 -33.38 -10.35
CA GLU A 156 13.49 -34.10 -11.09
C GLU A 156 14.84 -34.15 -10.36
N ASN A 157 15.00 -33.42 -9.25
CA ASN A 157 16.25 -33.35 -8.50
C ASN A 157 15.97 -33.23 -7.00
N SER A 158 15.85 -34.36 -6.32
CA SER A 158 15.51 -34.42 -4.90
C SER A 158 16.50 -33.73 -3.96
N LYS A 159 17.75 -33.51 -4.41
CA LYS A 159 18.78 -32.77 -3.65
C LYS A 159 18.60 -31.26 -3.71
N GLN A 160 17.85 -30.75 -4.69
CA GLN A 160 17.58 -29.33 -4.84
C GLN A 160 16.31 -28.96 -4.06
N ILE A 161 16.49 -28.30 -2.92
CA ILE A 161 15.38 -27.81 -2.09
C ILE A 161 14.87 -26.49 -2.68
N LEU A 162 13.58 -26.42 -3.00
CA LEU A 162 12.92 -25.21 -3.52
C LEU A 162 12.36 -24.36 -2.38
N ALA A 163 11.75 -25.01 -1.40
CA ALA A 163 11.17 -24.34 -0.24
C ALA A 163 11.15 -25.29 0.97
N THR A 164 10.96 -24.75 2.16
CA THR A 164 10.70 -25.50 3.40
C THR A 164 9.35 -25.07 3.93
N GLN A 165 8.49 -26.03 4.26
CA GLN A 165 7.26 -25.75 4.99
C GLN A 165 7.59 -25.25 6.39
N TRP A 166 6.96 -24.17 6.84
CA TRP A 166 7.09 -23.66 8.19
C TRP A 166 5.78 -23.80 8.95
N THR A 167 5.88 -23.88 10.27
CA THR A 167 4.75 -23.66 11.18
C THR A 167 5.05 -22.44 12.04
N ILE A 168 4.16 -21.45 12.01
CA ILE A 168 4.22 -20.29 12.90
C ILE A 168 3.31 -20.56 14.10
N THR A 169 3.87 -20.57 15.30
CA THR A 169 3.12 -20.74 16.56
C THR A 169 3.02 -19.39 17.27
N VAL A 170 1.80 -19.02 17.65
CA VAL A 170 1.47 -17.76 18.32
C VAL A 170 0.66 -18.10 19.56
N ARG A 171 1.33 -18.09 20.72
CA ARG A 171 0.78 -18.63 21.97
C ARG A 171 0.35 -20.10 21.79
N SER A 172 -0.96 -20.38 21.82
CA SER A 172 -1.52 -21.72 21.67
C SER A 172 -2.01 -22.06 20.26
N LYS A 173 -2.01 -21.10 19.32
CA LYS A 173 -2.51 -21.32 17.95
C LYS A 173 -1.36 -21.46 16.96
N LYS A 174 -1.60 -22.20 15.89
CA LYS A 174 -0.63 -22.47 14.82
C LYS A 174 -1.15 -21.99 13.47
N ILE A 175 -0.22 -21.58 12.63
CA ILE A 175 -0.38 -21.32 11.19
C ILE A 175 0.53 -22.32 10.49
N ASP A 176 -0.05 -23.32 9.85
CA ASP A 176 0.64 -24.46 9.22
C ASP A 176 0.77 -24.34 7.69
N LYS A 177 0.06 -23.39 7.10
CA LYS A 177 0.10 -23.03 5.69
C LYS A 177 1.12 -21.92 5.41
N VAL A 178 2.38 -22.23 5.68
CA VAL A 178 3.52 -21.32 5.48
C VAL A 178 4.62 -22.05 4.71
N ILE A 179 5.18 -21.39 3.69
CA ILE A 179 6.36 -21.88 2.98
C ILE A 179 7.41 -20.78 2.94
N CYS A 180 8.67 -21.14 3.16
CA CYS A 180 9.83 -20.27 2.94
C CYS A 180 10.61 -20.81 1.76
N PHE A 181 10.79 -20.00 0.72
CA PHE A 181 11.64 -20.35 -0.41
C PHE A 181 13.10 -20.37 0.00
N ALA A 182 13.87 -21.26 -0.63
CA ALA A 182 15.29 -21.43 -0.34
C ALA A 182 16.11 -20.19 -0.73
N ASN A 183 17.39 -20.19 -0.42
CA ASN A 183 18.27 -19.07 -0.72
C ASN A 183 18.61 -19.00 -2.22
N GLN A 184 19.09 -17.84 -2.65
CA GLN A 184 19.39 -17.54 -4.06
C GLN A 184 20.40 -18.51 -4.69
N GLU A 185 21.33 -19.04 -3.90
CA GLU A 185 22.35 -20.00 -4.35
C GLU A 185 21.76 -21.36 -4.75
N THR A 186 20.66 -21.76 -4.12
CA THR A 186 20.06 -23.09 -4.28
C THR A 186 18.85 -23.10 -5.22
N LEU A 187 18.19 -21.96 -5.41
CA LEU A 187 17.02 -21.83 -6.25
C LEU A 187 17.38 -21.85 -7.74
N PRO A 188 16.56 -22.50 -8.60
CA PRO A 188 16.66 -22.34 -10.04
C PRO A 188 16.56 -20.88 -10.49
N GLU A 189 17.19 -20.54 -11.62
CA GLU A 189 17.24 -19.17 -12.15
C GLU A 189 15.86 -18.47 -12.21
N PRO A 190 14.79 -19.10 -12.73
CA PRO A 190 13.48 -18.45 -12.81
C PRO A 190 12.89 -18.09 -11.44
N ALA A 191 13.26 -18.85 -10.40
CA ALA A 191 12.73 -18.70 -9.06
C ALA A 191 13.57 -17.79 -8.15
N LYS A 192 14.73 -17.31 -8.60
CA LYS A 192 15.59 -16.41 -7.81
C LYS A 192 14.89 -15.18 -7.23
N PRO A 193 13.89 -14.54 -7.90
CA PRO A 193 13.13 -13.44 -7.29
C PRO A 193 12.37 -13.83 -6.00
N LEU A 194 12.21 -15.12 -5.72
CA LEU A 194 11.55 -15.63 -4.51
C LEU A 194 12.54 -15.99 -3.40
N ALA A 195 13.85 -15.82 -3.62
CA ALA A 195 14.88 -16.23 -2.68
C ALA A 195 14.67 -15.65 -1.28
N GLY A 196 14.59 -16.54 -0.28
CA GLY A 196 14.39 -16.16 1.12
C GLY A 196 13.04 -15.48 1.40
N LEU A 197 12.05 -15.58 0.50
CA LEU A 197 10.70 -15.05 0.74
C LEU A 197 9.80 -16.10 1.38
N VAL A 198 8.94 -15.63 2.28
CA VAL A 198 7.95 -16.41 3.00
C VAL A 198 6.56 -16.09 2.45
N LYS A 199 5.85 -17.13 2.00
CA LYS A 199 4.41 -17.07 1.72
C LYS A 199 3.67 -17.60 2.94
N ILE A 200 2.75 -16.80 3.45
CA ILE A 200 1.73 -17.24 4.41
C ILE A 200 0.41 -17.24 3.67
N ASP A 201 -0.33 -18.35 3.73
CA ASP A 201 -1.66 -18.41 3.12
C ASP A 201 -2.59 -17.34 3.73
N PHE A 202 -3.24 -16.55 2.86
CA PHE A 202 -4.05 -15.41 3.29
C PHE A 202 -5.15 -15.81 4.25
N ALA A 203 -5.80 -16.94 3.99
CA ALA A 203 -6.91 -17.46 4.80
C ALA A 203 -6.48 -18.01 6.16
N SER A 204 -5.18 -18.17 6.39
CA SER A 204 -4.63 -18.71 7.64
C SER A 204 -4.28 -17.62 8.66
N ILE A 205 -4.43 -16.35 8.28
CA ILE A 205 -4.27 -15.18 9.15
C ILE A 205 -5.66 -14.62 9.48
N ASP A 206 -5.87 -14.16 10.72
CA ASP A 206 -7.17 -13.64 11.13
C ASP A 206 -7.54 -12.37 10.35
N GLN A 207 -6.57 -11.45 10.18
CA GLN A 207 -6.74 -10.27 9.34
C GLN A 207 -5.40 -9.73 8.82
N TRP A 208 -5.36 -9.45 7.51
CA TRP A 208 -4.28 -8.71 6.86
C TRP A 208 -4.63 -7.22 6.79
N PHE A 209 -3.64 -6.36 6.95
CA PHE A 209 -3.79 -4.93 6.74
C PHE A 209 -2.73 -4.41 5.78
N GLU A 210 -3.16 -3.51 4.92
CA GLU A 210 -2.31 -2.63 4.12
C GLU A 210 -2.52 -1.20 4.62
N GLU A 211 -1.45 -0.55 5.05
CA GLU A 211 -1.52 0.58 5.97
C GLU A 211 -2.39 0.20 7.18
N SER A 212 -3.49 0.89 7.43
CA SER A 212 -4.50 0.55 8.45
C SER A 212 -5.80 0.02 7.84
N THR A 213 -5.78 -0.33 6.56
CA THR A 213 -6.96 -0.81 5.81
C THR A 213 -6.96 -2.33 5.71
N PRO A 214 -8.06 -3.01 6.08
CA PRO A 214 -8.19 -4.46 5.92
C PRO A 214 -8.06 -4.91 4.46
N ILE A 215 -7.27 -5.96 4.23
CA ILE A 215 -7.21 -6.69 2.96
C ILE A 215 -8.11 -7.92 3.09
N PHE A 216 -8.87 -8.22 2.03
CA PHE A 216 -9.68 -9.43 1.95
C PHE A 216 -9.20 -10.30 0.80
N VAL A 217 -8.95 -11.58 1.07
CA VAL A 217 -8.56 -12.63 0.11
C VAL A 217 -7.17 -12.47 -0.51
N HIS A 218 -6.86 -11.33 -1.12
CA HIS A 218 -5.56 -11.01 -1.75
C HIS A 218 -5.39 -9.48 -1.83
N PRO A 219 -4.17 -8.95 -1.96
CA PRO A 219 -3.96 -7.52 -2.17
C PRO A 219 -4.56 -7.05 -3.50
N LYS A 220 -4.90 -5.77 -3.57
CA LYS A 220 -5.28 -5.15 -4.85
C LYS A 220 -4.07 -5.03 -5.76
N ASP A 221 -4.30 -5.08 -7.06
CA ASP A 221 -3.27 -4.78 -8.05
C ASP A 221 -2.93 -3.28 -8.01
N PRO A 222 -1.68 -2.90 -7.67
CA PRO A 222 -1.29 -1.50 -7.54
C PRO A 222 -1.31 -0.73 -8.86
N PHE A 223 -1.41 -1.40 -10.01
CA PHE A 223 -1.35 -0.77 -11.33
C PHE A 223 -2.73 -0.47 -11.93
N LYS A 224 -3.81 -0.98 -11.34
CA LYS A 224 -5.14 -0.93 -11.97
C LYS A 224 -5.97 0.29 -11.59
N ARG A 225 -5.63 1.02 -10.52
CA ARG A 225 -6.47 2.10 -9.94
C ARG A 225 -5.66 3.11 -9.11
N ILE A 226 -6.28 4.25 -8.81
CA ILE A 226 -5.94 5.04 -7.63
C ILE A 226 -6.36 4.24 -6.38
N ASP A 227 -5.44 4.01 -5.46
CA ASP A 227 -5.71 3.35 -4.18
C ASP A 227 -5.51 4.35 -3.05
N ILE A 228 -6.56 4.55 -2.25
CA ILE A 228 -6.54 5.48 -1.11
C ILE A 228 -6.77 4.67 0.16
N LEU A 229 -5.69 4.53 0.91
CA LEU A 229 -5.61 3.69 2.11
C LEU A 229 -5.51 4.57 3.35
N GLN A 230 -6.35 4.29 4.34
CA GLN A 230 -6.22 4.94 5.64
C GLN A 230 -4.95 4.44 6.31
N SER A 231 -4.16 5.36 6.85
CA SER A 231 -2.96 5.05 7.62
C SER A 231 -2.98 5.70 8.99
N THR A 232 -2.29 5.05 9.92
CA THR A 232 -2.02 5.51 11.29
C THR A 232 -0.53 5.75 11.53
N ARG A 233 0.28 5.72 10.46
CA ARG A 233 1.70 6.06 10.52
C ARG A 233 1.86 7.51 10.93
N HIS A 234 2.90 7.79 11.71
CA HIS A 234 3.20 9.15 12.14
C HIS A 234 3.77 9.93 10.96
N ILE A 235 3.12 11.03 10.57
CA ILE A 235 3.57 11.92 9.50
C ILE A 235 3.91 13.27 10.11
N VAL A 236 5.16 13.70 9.94
CA VAL A 236 5.62 15.06 10.27
C VAL A 236 6.07 15.76 9.01
N VAL A 237 5.56 16.97 8.76
CA VAL A 237 5.94 17.79 7.62
C VAL A 237 6.70 19.01 8.11
N LYS A 238 7.88 19.23 7.53
CA LYS A 238 8.84 20.27 7.91
C LYS A 238 9.21 21.14 6.71
N LEU A 239 9.29 22.44 6.92
CA LEU A 239 9.76 23.43 5.94
C LEU A 239 11.00 24.16 6.46
N PRO A 240 11.96 24.51 5.60
CA PRO A 240 13.18 25.19 6.03
C PRO A 240 12.88 26.64 6.49
N LEU A 241 13.61 27.07 7.52
CA LEU A 241 13.57 28.43 8.10
C LEU A 241 14.55 29.41 7.45
N SER A 242 15.38 28.93 6.55
CA SER A 242 16.12 29.74 5.58
C SER A 242 15.40 29.64 4.24
N GLY A 243 15.18 30.77 3.54
CA GLY A 243 14.50 30.79 2.24
C GLY A 243 15.11 29.80 1.23
N PRO A 244 14.44 29.50 0.11
CA PRO A 244 14.85 28.47 -0.84
C PRO A 244 16.19 28.83 -1.52
N SER A 245 17.30 28.62 -0.80
CA SER A 245 18.65 28.66 -1.33
C SER A 245 18.95 27.28 -1.91
N GLU A 246 19.50 27.27 -3.12
CA GLU A 246 19.82 26.08 -3.89
C GLU A 246 20.65 25.09 -3.06
N THR A 247 20.00 24.03 -2.57
CA THR A 247 20.67 22.92 -1.88
C THR A 247 21.59 22.21 -2.87
N SER A 248 22.85 22.63 -2.89
CA SER A 248 23.92 21.88 -3.53
C SER A 248 24.20 20.62 -2.73
N THR A 249 24.09 19.50 -3.43
CA THR A 249 24.37 18.14 -2.98
C THR A 249 25.75 18.03 -2.34
N SER A 250 25.84 17.51 -1.11
CA SER A 250 27.05 16.85 -0.63
C SER A 250 26.69 15.77 0.38
N THR A 251 26.78 14.54 -0.09
CA THR A 251 26.74 13.32 0.72
C THR A 251 28.07 13.18 1.45
N THR A 252 28.07 13.22 2.79
CA THR A 252 29.08 12.47 3.56
C THR A 252 28.48 12.06 4.90
N LYS A 253 28.36 10.74 5.10
CA LYS A 253 27.90 10.12 6.37
C LYS A 253 29.00 10.22 7.42
N SER A 254 28.71 10.92 8.52
CA SER A 254 29.25 10.67 9.86
C SER A 254 28.51 11.57 10.85
N GLU A 255 27.31 11.18 11.29
CA GLU A 255 26.49 12.01 12.19
C GLU A 255 26.97 11.88 13.64
N THR A 256 27.46 13.00 14.18
CA THR A 256 27.58 13.21 15.63
C THR A 256 26.30 13.89 16.13
N THR A 257 25.85 13.59 17.34
CA THR A 257 24.55 14.01 17.91
C THR A 257 24.31 15.53 17.91
N ALA A 258 25.36 16.35 17.89
CA ALA A 258 25.26 17.82 17.84
C ALA A 258 24.95 18.37 16.43
N GLU A 259 25.37 17.69 15.35
CA GLU A 259 25.12 18.11 13.97
C GLU A 259 23.66 17.85 13.56
N THR A 260 23.03 16.82 14.13
CA THR A 260 21.60 16.50 13.93
C THR A 260 20.68 17.54 14.59
N GLU A 261 21.08 18.11 15.73
CA GLU A 261 20.30 19.15 16.41
C GLU A 261 20.39 20.51 15.71
N GLU A 262 21.57 20.90 15.22
CA GLU A 262 21.74 22.13 14.44
C GLU A 262 20.95 22.08 13.13
N THR A 263 20.92 20.93 12.45
CA THR A 263 20.14 20.74 11.21
C THR A 263 18.63 20.69 11.43
N GLU A 264 18.15 20.30 12.61
CA GLU A 264 16.72 20.27 12.93
C GLU A 264 16.18 21.65 13.32
N SER A 265 17.00 22.47 13.99
CA SER A 265 16.65 23.87 14.32
C SER A 265 16.45 24.76 13.08
N ALA A 266 16.94 24.31 11.91
CA ALA A 266 16.76 24.96 10.62
C ALA A 266 15.39 24.70 9.98
N TYR A 267 14.51 23.91 10.61
CA TYR A 267 13.19 23.59 10.09
C TYR A 267 12.08 24.01 11.05
N ARG A 268 10.91 24.34 10.48
CA ARG A 268 9.65 24.47 11.20
C ARG A 268 8.75 23.31 10.86
N ILE A 269 8.25 22.63 11.89
CA ILE A 269 7.15 21.68 11.75
C ILE A 269 5.89 22.46 11.40
N VAL A 270 5.27 22.12 10.28
CA VAL A 270 4.01 22.74 9.82
C VAL A 270 2.84 21.77 9.88
N ALA A 271 3.10 20.47 9.98
CA ALA A 271 2.05 19.49 10.25
C ALA A 271 2.60 18.28 11.04
N ASP A 272 1.76 17.73 11.92
CA ASP A 272 2.04 16.53 12.71
C ASP A 272 0.73 15.72 12.90
N THR A 273 0.71 14.48 12.41
CA THR A 273 -0.49 13.63 12.50
C THR A 273 -0.18 12.13 12.58
N PHE A 274 -1.07 11.41 13.25
CA PHE A 274 -1.18 9.94 13.22
C PHE A 274 -2.41 9.46 12.41
N SER A 275 -3.01 10.34 11.61
CA SER A 275 -4.15 10.04 10.78
C SER A 275 -3.97 10.67 9.41
N SER A 276 -3.91 9.83 8.39
CA SER A 276 -3.71 10.23 7.01
C SER A 276 -4.41 9.26 6.05
N MET A 277 -4.61 9.72 4.82
CA MET A 277 -4.94 8.90 3.67
C MET A 277 -3.73 8.86 2.75
N HIS A 278 -3.19 7.67 2.52
CA HIS A 278 -2.10 7.44 1.58
C HIS A 278 -2.70 7.15 0.21
N LEU A 279 -2.45 8.04 -0.75
CA LEU A 279 -2.90 7.89 -2.13
C LEU A 279 -1.75 7.33 -2.96
N TYR A 280 -2.00 6.18 -3.58
CA TYR A 280 -1.11 5.52 -4.53
C TYR A 280 -1.70 5.62 -5.93
N GLU A 281 -0.89 6.06 -6.88
CA GLU A 281 -1.23 6.16 -8.28
C GLU A 281 -0.08 5.60 -9.11
N THR A 282 -0.40 4.84 -10.15
CA THR A 282 0.58 4.17 -11.00
C THR A 282 1.64 5.15 -11.50
N GLY A 283 2.91 4.85 -11.23
CA GLY A 283 4.04 5.64 -11.71
C GLY A 283 4.27 6.96 -10.96
N LEU A 284 3.51 7.26 -9.90
CA LEU A 284 3.67 8.47 -9.10
C LEU A 284 4.07 8.14 -7.66
N PRO A 285 4.82 9.04 -6.97
CA PRO A 285 5.08 8.89 -5.55
C PRO A 285 3.79 8.85 -4.73
N CYS A 286 3.82 8.13 -3.62
CA CYS A 286 2.72 8.15 -2.66
C CYS A 286 2.48 9.58 -2.14
N ARG A 287 1.22 10.01 -2.12
CA ARG A 287 0.79 11.30 -1.58
C ARG A 287 0.10 11.12 -0.24
N PHE A 288 0.54 11.89 0.75
CA PHE A 288 0.02 11.87 2.11
C PHE A 288 -1.03 12.97 2.28
N TYR A 289 -2.30 12.58 2.27
CA TYR A 289 -3.40 13.49 2.55
C TYR A 289 -3.72 13.47 4.03
N ILE A 290 -3.61 14.62 4.70
CA ILE A 290 -3.78 14.75 6.14
C ILE A 290 -4.95 15.69 6.46
N PRO A 291 -5.59 15.57 7.64
CA PRO A 291 -6.63 16.51 8.04
C PRO A 291 -6.09 17.93 8.13
N LEU A 292 -6.82 18.92 7.61
CA LEU A 292 -6.42 20.34 7.71
C LEU A 292 -6.18 20.78 9.17
N ALA A 293 -6.94 20.24 10.12
CA ALA A 293 -6.79 20.50 11.54
C ALA A 293 -5.45 20.02 12.15
N ARG A 294 -4.64 19.28 11.38
CA ARG A 294 -3.29 18.84 11.76
C ARG A 294 -2.18 19.69 11.16
N VAL A 295 -2.54 20.73 10.41
CA VAL A 295 -1.62 21.75 9.90
C VAL A 295 -1.69 22.97 10.82
N ASP A 296 -0.55 23.60 11.07
CA ASP A 296 -0.49 24.88 11.77
C ASP A 296 -1.22 25.96 10.96
N ALA A 297 -2.44 26.31 11.39
CA ALA A 297 -3.27 27.28 10.69
C ALA A 297 -2.67 28.70 10.70
N SER A 298 -1.73 29.00 11.62
CA SER A 298 -1.10 30.32 11.70
C SER A 298 -0.18 30.63 10.52
N VAL A 299 0.27 29.59 9.80
CA VAL A 299 1.15 29.74 8.63
C VAL A 299 0.40 29.60 7.31
N LEU A 300 -0.89 29.25 7.30
CA LEU A 300 -1.63 29.01 6.07
C LEU A 300 -2.25 30.30 5.52
N ARG A 301 -1.98 30.58 4.24
CA ARG A 301 -2.66 31.63 3.48
C ARG A 301 -3.33 31.02 2.26
N LYS A 302 -4.61 31.31 2.05
CA LYS A 302 -5.36 30.78 0.90
C LYS A 302 -4.80 31.35 -0.40
N SER A 303 -4.52 30.46 -1.36
CA SER A 303 -4.13 30.84 -2.71
C SER A 303 -5.35 30.93 -3.62
N SER A 304 -5.28 31.77 -4.65
CA SER A 304 -6.28 31.80 -5.74
C SER A 304 -6.03 30.72 -6.79
N THR A 305 -4.91 29.98 -6.71
CA THR A 305 -4.57 28.93 -7.65
C THR A 305 -5.57 27.77 -7.57
N THR A 306 -5.98 27.29 -8.74
CA THR A 306 -6.75 26.06 -8.90
C THR A 306 -6.21 25.26 -10.07
N THR A 307 -6.34 23.94 -10.00
CA THR A 307 -5.90 23.05 -11.08
C THR A 307 -6.89 21.92 -11.26
N LYS A 308 -6.92 21.29 -12.44
CA LYS A 308 -7.86 20.22 -12.76
C LYS A 308 -7.14 18.92 -13.03
N CYS A 309 -7.63 17.85 -12.42
CA CYS A 309 -7.17 16.48 -12.63
C CYS A 309 -8.35 15.63 -13.13
N PRO A 310 -8.19 14.84 -14.21
CA PRO A 310 -9.28 14.03 -14.74
C PRO A 310 -9.79 12.95 -13.78
N TYR A 311 -8.96 12.52 -12.81
CA TYR A 311 -9.29 11.44 -11.88
C TYR A 311 -9.72 11.93 -10.49
N LYS A 312 -9.29 13.14 -10.10
CA LYS A 312 -9.46 13.66 -8.74
C LYS A 312 -10.42 14.84 -8.68
N GLY A 313 -10.61 15.56 -9.78
CA GLY A 313 -11.44 16.76 -9.84
C GLY A 313 -10.62 18.05 -9.80
N GLU A 314 -11.22 19.12 -9.27
CA GLU A 314 -10.59 20.43 -9.16
C GLU A 314 -9.88 20.58 -7.80
N ALA A 315 -8.59 20.91 -7.83
CA ALA A 315 -7.77 21.17 -6.66
C ALA A 315 -7.73 22.67 -6.33
N SER A 316 -7.63 22.98 -5.05
CA SER A 316 -7.40 24.31 -4.49
C SER A 316 -6.10 24.31 -3.67
N TYR A 317 -5.51 25.48 -3.45
CA TYR A 317 -4.17 25.60 -2.86
C TYR A 317 -4.11 26.53 -1.66
N TYR A 318 -3.12 26.29 -0.79
CA TYR A 318 -2.65 27.23 0.23
C TYR A 318 -1.15 27.49 0.04
N ASP A 319 -0.75 28.73 0.27
CA ASP A 319 0.63 29.09 0.57
C ASP A 319 0.93 28.76 2.03
N VAL A 320 2.22 28.56 2.34
CA VAL A 320 2.72 28.57 3.71
C VAL A 320 3.62 29.79 3.91
N VAL A 321 3.29 30.63 4.89
CA VAL A 321 4.00 31.87 5.23
C VAL A 321 4.62 31.71 6.62
N ILE A 322 5.95 31.75 6.68
CA ILE A 322 6.71 31.54 7.92
C ILE A 322 7.51 32.80 8.24
N PRO A 323 7.47 33.34 9.47
CA PRO A 323 8.35 34.44 9.86
C PRO A 323 9.82 33.99 9.85
N SER A 324 10.68 34.81 9.22
CA SER A 324 12.12 34.58 9.05
C SER A 324 12.92 34.66 10.36
N SER A 325 12.34 35.11 11.47
CA SER A 325 12.98 35.10 12.80
C SER A 325 12.06 34.53 13.89
N SER A 326 12.63 33.68 14.73
CA SER A 326 11.98 33.03 15.87
C SER A 326 12.05 33.85 17.18
N SER A 327 12.20 35.19 17.10
CA SER A 327 12.27 36.03 18.30
C SER A 327 10.90 36.60 18.69
N PRO A 328 10.30 36.20 19.84
CA PRO A 328 8.98 36.69 20.26
C PRO A 328 9.03 38.08 20.92
N THR A 329 10.13 38.82 20.81
CA THR A 329 10.39 39.99 21.66
C THR A 329 10.68 41.25 20.84
N SER A 330 9.64 41.83 20.22
CA SER A 330 9.66 43.26 19.92
C SER A 330 8.24 43.83 19.90
N PRO A 331 7.91 44.82 20.75
CA PRO A 331 6.55 45.32 20.94
C PRO A 331 6.09 46.33 19.88
N ASN A 332 6.83 46.49 18.77
CA ASN A 332 6.46 47.38 17.66
C ASN A 332 6.61 46.64 16.32
N PRO A 333 5.50 46.21 15.69
CA PRO A 333 5.55 45.67 14.34
C PRO A 333 5.69 46.84 13.36
N SER A 334 6.91 47.10 12.88
CA SER A 334 7.06 47.79 11.60
C SER A 334 6.63 46.83 10.50
N SER A 335 5.61 47.21 9.74
CA SER A 335 5.00 46.45 8.65
C SER A 335 5.89 46.38 7.39
N SER A 336 7.14 45.96 7.54
CA SER A 336 7.98 45.57 6.40
C SER A 336 7.77 44.09 6.13
N SER A 337 7.21 43.77 4.96
CA SER A 337 7.00 42.42 4.40
C SER A 337 8.29 41.61 4.15
N ASP A 338 9.43 42.08 4.67
CA ASP A 338 10.76 41.61 4.26
C ASP A 338 11.29 40.45 5.11
N ASP A 339 10.57 40.08 6.18
CA ASP A 339 10.94 39.00 7.11
C ASP A 339 9.96 37.81 7.07
N GLU A 340 9.33 37.53 5.92
CA GLU A 340 8.50 36.33 5.73
C GLU A 340 9.04 35.44 4.61
N ILE A 341 9.13 34.14 4.88
CA ILE A 341 9.40 33.12 3.88
C ILE A 341 8.07 32.58 3.39
N VAL A 342 7.79 32.79 2.12
CA VAL A 342 6.56 32.33 1.46
C VAL A 342 6.88 31.10 0.60
N PHE A 343 6.18 30.01 0.88
CA PHE A 343 6.12 28.81 0.05
C PHE A 343 4.79 28.80 -0.70
N GLU A 344 4.81 29.37 -1.90
CA GLU A 344 3.61 29.49 -2.74
C GLU A 344 3.09 28.13 -3.20
N ASP A 345 1.75 27.97 -3.16
CA ASP A 345 1.04 26.78 -3.64
C ASP A 345 1.63 25.44 -3.13
N ILE A 346 2.25 25.45 -1.95
CA ILE A 346 2.97 24.28 -1.41
C ILE A 346 2.02 23.20 -0.89
N VAL A 347 0.79 23.61 -0.53
CA VAL A 347 -0.28 22.75 -0.06
C VAL A 347 -1.41 22.74 -1.07
N TRP A 348 -1.91 21.56 -1.44
CA TRP A 348 -3.15 21.45 -2.22
C TRP A 348 -4.16 20.52 -1.57
N TYR A 349 -5.42 20.67 -1.96
CA TYR A 349 -6.53 19.84 -1.49
C TYR A 349 -7.65 19.80 -2.54
N TYR A 350 -8.55 18.82 -2.39
CA TYR A 350 -9.73 18.68 -3.24
C TYR A 350 -11.00 18.97 -2.41
N PRO A 351 -11.66 20.12 -2.60
CA PRO A 351 -12.90 20.43 -1.89
C PRO A 351 -14.05 19.50 -2.28
N THR A 352 -14.14 19.15 -3.56
CA THR A 352 -15.20 18.31 -4.13
C THR A 352 -14.58 17.31 -5.11
N PRO A 353 -13.87 16.28 -4.62
CA PRO A 353 -13.23 15.31 -5.48
C PRO A 353 -14.25 14.44 -6.22
N LEU A 354 -13.81 13.81 -7.31
CA LEU A 354 -14.59 12.76 -7.97
C LEU A 354 -14.75 11.54 -7.05
N LEU A 355 -15.77 10.71 -7.30
CA LEU A 355 -16.16 9.61 -6.41
C LEU A 355 -15.00 8.64 -6.11
N GLU A 356 -14.16 8.34 -7.09
CA GLU A 356 -12.99 7.48 -6.91
C GLU A 356 -11.97 8.04 -5.90
N SER A 357 -11.97 9.36 -5.74
CA SER A 357 -11.10 10.11 -4.83
C SER A 357 -11.85 10.70 -3.62
N ALA A 358 -13.10 10.27 -3.36
CA ALA A 358 -13.91 10.84 -2.28
C ALA A 358 -13.24 10.77 -0.89
N LYS A 359 -12.37 9.79 -0.65
CA LYS A 359 -11.67 9.63 0.64
C LYS A 359 -10.68 10.75 0.98
N ILE A 360 -10.26 11.56 -0.01
CA ILE A 360 -9.36 12.70 0.22
C ILE A 360 -10.08 14.05 0.22
N GLU A 361 -11.42 14.05 0.28
CA GLU A 361 -12.22 15.27 0.36
C GLU A 361 -11.75 16.15 1.53
N ASN A 362 -11.42 17.40 1.23
CA ASN A 362 -10.93 18.42 2.16
C ASN A 362 -9.67 18.05 2.97
N LEU A 363 -9.02 16.93 2.66
CA LEU A 363 -7.70 16.61 3.19
C LEU A 363 -6.64 17.37 2.39
N VAL A 364 -5.59 17.82 3.07
CA VAL A 364 -4.49 18.58 2.47
C VAL A 364 -3.28 17.71 2.21
N CYS A 365 -2.53 18.01 1.17
CA CYS A 365 -1.30 17.32 0.82
C CYS A 365 -0.20 18.34 0.50
N PHE A 366 1.04 17.97 0.77
CA PHE A 366 2.23 18.77 0.49
C PHE A 366 3.03 18.14 -0.64
N TYR A 367 3.77 18.95 -1.38
CA TYR A 367 4.68 18.43 -2.41
C TYR A 367 5.87 17.76 -1.73
N ASN A 368 5.92 16.43 -1.70
CA ASN A 368 7.02 15.62 -1.17
C ASN A 368 8.40 16.11 -1.65
N GLU A 369 8.44 16.64 -2.87
CA GLU A 369 9.63 17.16 -3.55
C GLU A 369 10.16 18.46 -2.94
N LYS A 370 9.33 19.18 -2.19
CA LYS A 370 9.56 20.55 -1.72
C LYS A 370 9.53 20.69 -0.20
N VAL A 371 9.19 19.62 0.51
CA VAL A 371 9.12 19.60 1.98
C VAL A 371 9.91 18.40 2.50
N ARG A 372 10.36 18.46 3.76
CA ARG A 372 10.86 17.28 4.46
C ARG A 372 9.67 16.56 5.08
N ILE A 373 9.51 15.28 4.77
CA ILE A 373 8.49 14.42 5.36
C ILE A 373 9.19 13.35 6.19
N GLU A 374 8.75 13.18 7.42
CA GLU A 374 9.11 12.02 8.24
C GLU A 374 7.91 11.08 8.33
N VAL A 375 8.16 9.79 8.19
CA VAL A 375 7.16 8.74 8.31
C VAL A 375 7.62 7.72 9.36
N ASP A 376 6.90 7.65 10.47
CA ASP A 376 7.28 6.87 11.66
C ASP A 376 8.68 7.23 12.20
N GLY A 377 9.06 8.51 12.10
CA GLY A 377 10.37 9.03 12.55
C GLY A 377 11.50 8.91 11.54
N GLU A 378 11.28 8.23 10.41
CA GLU A 378 12.27 8.09 9.33
C GLU A 378 12.05 9.16 8.26
N VAL A 379 13.12 9.86 7.86
CA VAL A 379 13.05 10.88 6.80
C VAL A 379 12.80 10.19 5.45
N LEU A 380 11.73 10.60 4.77
CA LEU A 380 11.41 10.14 3.43
C LEU A 380 12.31 10.82 2.40
N GLU A 381 12.90 10.03 1.51
CA GLU A 381 13.64 10.56 0.36
C GLU A 381 12.74 11.42 -0.53
N GLN A 382 13.22 12.60 -0.91
CA GLN A 382 12.47 13.49 -1.79
C GLN A 382 12.47 12.93 -3.22
N PRO A 383 11.28 12.63 -3.79
CA PRO A 383 11.22 12.06 -5.12
C PRO A 383 11.62 13.09 -6.18
N VAL A 384 12.16 12.61 -7.31
CA VAL A 384 12.34 13.42 -8.51
C VAL A 384 11.13 13.26 -9.42
N THR A 385 10.37 14.34 -9.58
CA THR A 385 9.17 14.39 -10.41
C THR A 385 9.16 15.68 -11.24
N PRO A 386 8.17 15.88 -12.14
CA PRO A 386 8.00 17.16 -12.83
C PRO A 386 7.83 18.38 -11.89
N PHE A 387 7.61 18.17 -10.59
CA PHE A 387 7.45 19.23 -9.58
C PHE A 387 8.72 19.53 -8.77
N SER A 388 9.83 18.81 -8.98
CA SER A 388 11.06 18.98 -8.19
C SER A 388 11.84 20.25 -8.50
N LYS A 389 11.50 20.99 -9.57
CA LYS A 389 12.13 22.28 -9.92
C LYS A 389 11.07 23.29 -10.37
N GLY A 390 11.14 24.51 -9.84
CA GLY A 390 10.22 25.60 -10.15
C GLY A 390 8.83 25.43 -9.49
N GLY A 391 8.09 26.53 -9.37
CA GLY A 391 6.65 26.50 -9.08
C GLY A 391 5.89 25.67 -10.13
N ALA A 392 4.56 25.63 -10.07
CA ALA A 392 3.69 24.77 -10.89
C ALA A 392 3.74 25.00 -12.44
N GLY A 393 4.83 25.51 -13.00
CA GLY A 393 5.18 25.47 -14.42
C GLY A 393 6.64 25.85 -14.63
N GLY A 394 7.47 24.94 -15.19
CA GLY A 394 8.88 25.24 -15.46
C GLY A 394 9.70 24.13 -16.13
N GLU A 395 9.76 24.21 -17.46
CA GLU A 395 10.85 23.83 -18.39
C GLU A 395 11.91 22.78 -17.99
N ASP A 396 11.67 21.48 -18.24
CA ASP A 396 12.70 20.59 -18.81
C ASP A 396 12.09 19.27 -19.35
N LYS A 397 11.27 19.35 -20.42
CA LYS A 397 10.72 18.15 -21.12
C LYS A 397 11.79 17.24 -21.74
N LEU A 398 13.06 17.67 -21.79
CA LEU A 398 14.10 17.03 -22.61
C LEU A 398 14.98 16.03 -21.84
N LYS A 399 15.00 16.05 -20.50
CA LYS A 399 15.81 15.11 -19.69
C LYS A 399 15.08 13.81 -19.33
N LEU A 400 13.75 13.88 -19.12
CA LEU A 400 12.93 12.71 -18.78
C LEU A 400 12.94 11.64 -19.90
N ASN A 401 13.05 12.08 -21.16
CA ASN A 401 13.03 11.18 -22.33
C ASN A 401 14.34 10.40 -22.57
N ARG A 402 15.46 10.73 -21.91
CA ARG A 402 16.72 9.98 -22.07
C ARG A 402 16.84 8.78 -21.13
N GLN A 403 16.20 8.83 -19.97
CA GLN A 403 16.26 7.75 -18.99
C GLN A 403 15.28 6.62 -19.33
N ILE A 404 14.09 6.95 -19.84
CA ILE A 404 13.09 5.96 -20.25
C ILE A 404 13.55 5.17 -21.49
N LYS A 405 14.28 5.80 -22.42
CA LYS A 405 14.70 5.14 -23.67
C LYS A 405 15.79 4.08 -23.52
N GLN A 406 16.50 4.01 -22.39
CA GLN A 406 17.53 2.99 -22.19
C GLN A 406 17.01 1.70 -21.56
N GLU A 407 15.79 1.68 -21.03
CA GLU A 407 15.21 0.51 -20.35
C GLU A 407 14.10 -0.19 -21.14
N ASP A 408 13.59 0.42 -22.22
CA ASP A 408 12.35 0.01 -22.93
C ASP A 408 12.54 -0.45 -24.39
N GLU A 409 13.74 -0.84 -24.81
CA GLU A 409 13.89 -1.52 -26.12
C GLU A 409 13.47 -2.99 -26.02
N GLY A 410 12.16 -3.24 -25.86
CA GLY A 410 11.67 -4.61 -25.85
C GLY A 410 10.19 -4.89 -25.54
N GLU A 411 9.24 -3.97 -25.67
CA GLU A 411 7.81 -4.34 -25.75
C GLU A 411 6.97 -3.17 -26.31
N GLU A 412 6.06 -3.45 -27.25
CA GLU A 412 5.17 -2.43 -27.84
C GLU A 412 4.22 -1.84 -26.78
N VAL A 413 4.55 -0.65 -26.30
CA VAL A 413 3.69 0.11 -25.39
C VAL A 413 2.64 0.86 -26.20
N LEU A 414 1.36 0.54 -25.95
CA LEU A 414 0.22 1.37 -26.33
C LEU A 414 0.45 2.79 -25.82
N ASN A 415 0.58 3.72 -26.76
CA ASN A 415 0.77 5.15 -26.52
C ASN A 415 -0.41 5.74 -25.72
N MET A 416 -0.26 5.83 -24.40
CA MET A 416 -1.22 6.44 -23.48
C MET A 416 -0.77 7.87 -23.17
N GLY A 417 -1.28 8.81 -23.97
CA GLY A 417 -1.09 10.24 -23.75
C GLY A 417 -1.73 10.73 -22.45
N SER A 418 -1.05 11.71 -21.82
CA SER A 418 -1.58 12.63 -20.80
C SER A 418 -2.01 12.03 -19.45
N LEU A 419 -1.01 11.63 -18.65
CA LEU A 419 -1.18 11.28 -17.23
C LEU A 419 -1.35 12.52 -16.34
N GLY A 420 -2.58 12.70 -15.83
CA GLY A 420 -2.90 12.86 -14.40
C GLY A 420 -2.31 14.02 -13.56
N THR A 421 -1.57 14.94 -14.17
CA THR A 421 -0.80 15.98 -13.48
C THR A 421 -1.56 17.32 -13.57
N PRO A 422 -1.68 18.13 -12.49
CA PRO A 422 -2.21 19.49 -12.62
C PRO A 422 -1.42 20.25 -13.69
N LEU A 423 -2.10 20.63 -14.77
CA LEU A 423 -1.54 21.45 -15.83
C LEU A 423 -1.30 22.86 -15.28
N ALA A 424 -0.18 23.48 -15.66
CA ALA A 424 0.15 24.86 -15.32
C ALA A 424 -1.01 25.81 -15.67
N PRO A 425 -1.20 26.92 -14.93
CA PRO A 425 -2.28 27.87 -15.18
C PRO A 425 -2.25 28.39 -16.62
N LEU A 426 -3.39 28.34 -17.30
CA LEU A 426 -3.60 29.03 -18.56
C LEU A 426 -3.56 30.54 -18.28
N LYS A 427 -2.59 31.26 -18.84
CA LYS A 427 -2.59 32.73 -18.84
C LYS A 427 -3.81 33.19 -19.64
N GLU A 428 -4.65 34.02 -19.04
CA GLU A 428 -5.68 34.76 -19.77
C GLU A 428 -4.99 35.62 -20.85
N GLU A 429 -5.27 35.34 -22.12
CA GLU A 429 -4.90 36.22 -23.21
C GLU A 429 -5.65 37.54 -23.03
N LYS A 430 -4.88 38.63 -22.88
CA LYS A 430 -5.41 39.99 -22.97
C LYS A 430 -6.12 40.13 -24.32
N GLY A 431 -7.34 40.67 -24.25
CA GLY A 431 -8.21 40.89 -25.39
C GLY A 431 -7.54 41.66 -26.53
N LEU A 432 -8.02 41.36 -27.74
CA LEU A 432 -7.77 42.13 -28.95
C LEU A 432 -8.16 43.60 -28.73
N GLU A 433 -7.19 44.49 -28.87
CA GLU A 433 -7.39 45.83 -29.43
C GLU A 433 -6.62 45.91 -30.74
N GLY A 434 -7.31 46.30 -31.82
CA GLY A 434 -6.72 46.61 -33.13
C GLY A 434 -7.37 45.88 -34.29
#